data_AF-A0A2I1E5R8-F1
#
_entry.id   AF-A0A2I1E5R8-F1
#
_cell.length_a   1.000
_cell.length_b   1.000
_cell.length_c   1.000
_cell.angle_alpha   90.00
_cell.angle_beta   90.00
_cell.angle_gamma   90.00
#
_symmetry.space_group_name_H-M   'P 1'
#
loop_
_entity.id
_entity.type
_entity.pdbx_description
1 polymer ?
#
loop_
_entity_poly.entity_id
_entity_poly.type
_entity_poly.pdbx_seq_one_letter_code
_entity_poly.pdbx_strand_id
1 'polypeptide(L)'
;MESPLTCHKRKANEIDDEYDMDKVLGIVTDAEKWYFMECTLDEERKPSFKLSEPVIVEYNDENMQIKVEKVLGHIVWLLEEAQKPVEASQSGEGSREIKRVKSSSNLEEKSDTIVKS
;
A
#
# COMPACT_ATOMS: atom_id res chain seq x y z
N MET A 1 3.06 37.44 0.00
CA MET A 1 1.93 36.63 -0.52
C MET A 1 1.60 35.62 0.55
N GLU A 2 0.50 35.83 1.25
CA GLU A 2 0.00 34.92 2.26
C GLU A 2 -1.02 34.01 1.57
N SER A 3 -0.79 32.70 1.56
CA SER A 3 -1.73 31.74 0.98
C SER A 3 -2.82 31.42 2.00
N PRO A 4 -4.11 31.52 1.65
CA PRO A 4 -5.19 31.15 2.55
C PRO A 4 -5.21 29.63 2.73
N LEU A 5 -4.94 29.16 3.95
CA LEU A 5 -5.06 27.75 4.32
C LEU A 5 -6.54 27.36 4.28
N THR A 6 -6.98 26.74 3.18
CA THR A 6 -8.33 26.21 3.06
C THR A 6 -8.45 24.95 3.93
N CYS A 7 -8.97 25.11 5.14
CA CYS A 7 -9.30 23.98 6.02
C CYS A 7 -10.49 23.21 5.44
N HIS A 8 -10.25 22.36 4.42
CA HIS A 8 -11.23 21.41 3.94
C HIS A 8 -11.49 20.36 5.02
N LYS A 9 -12.57 20.54 5.78
CA LYS A 9 -13.13 19.49 6.64
C LYS A 9 -13.56 18.33 5.74
N ARG A 10 -12.78 17.25 5.74
CA ARG A 10 -13.21 15.98 5.13
C ARG A 10 -14.35 15.43 5.97
N LYS A 11 -15.50 15.12 5.34
CA LYS A 11 -16.50 14.24 5.93
C LYS A 11 -15.89 12.84 5.95
N ALA A 12 -15.86 12.21 7.12
CA ALA A 12 -15.54 10.79 7.21
C ALA A 12 -16.66 10.04 6.47
N ASN A 13 -16.34 9.52 5.29
CA ASN A 13 -17.16 8.50 4.66
C ASN A 13 -17.03 7.21 5.48
N GLU A 14 -18.15 6.51 5.63
CA GLU A 14 -18.24 5.18 6.23
C GLU A 14 -17.17 4.29 5.56
N ILE A 15 -16.22 3.82 6.37
CA ILE A 15 -15.22 2.87 5.91
C ILE A 15 -15.95 1.54 5.76
N ASP A 16 -15.95 1.03 4.54
CA ASP A 16 -16.51 -0.27 4.22
C ASP A 16 -15.60 -1.34 4.84
N ASP A 17 -16.08 -2.01 5.88
CA ASP A 17 -15.36 -3.04 6.63
C ASP A 17 -15.21 -4.35 5.83
N GLU A 18 -15.61 -4.37 4.55
CA GLU A 18 -15.59 -5.56 3.67
C GLU A 18 -14.16 -6.08 3.37
N TYR A 19 -13.13 -5.30 3.71
CA TYR A 19 -11.75 -5.77 3.69
C TYR A 19 -11.35 -6.29 5.08
N ASP A 20 -11.65 -7.56 5.36
CA ASP A 20 -11.00 -8.33 6.43
C ASP A 20 -9.50 -8.47 6.09
N MET A 21 -8.73 -7.40 6.34
CA MET A 21 -7.27 -7.43 6.22
C MET A 21 -6.71 -8.08 7.48
N ASP A 22 -6.58 -9.41 7.44
CA ASP A 22 -6.03 -10.21 8.54
C ASP A 22 -4.65 -9.75 9.00
N LYS A 23 -3.92 -9.04 8.11
CA LYS A 23 -2.57 -8.54 8.34
C LYS A 23 -2.35 -7.19 7.69
N VAL A 24 -1.81 -6.25 8.48
CA VAL A 24 -1.35 -4.92 8.07
C VAL A 24 0.14 -4.80 8.36
N LEU A 25 0.90 -4.27 7.41
CA LEU A 25 2.33 -4.01 7.55
C LEU A 25 2.59 -2.50 7.56
N GLY A 26 3.60 -2.06 8.32
CA GLY A 26 3.90 -0.63 8.44
C GLY A 26 5.30 -0.32 8.93
N ILE A 27 5.60 0.97 9.03
CA ILE A 27 6.87 1.51 9.49
C ILE A 27 6.60 2.49 10.62
N VAL A 28 7.36 2.37 11.71
CA VAL A 28 7.37 3.33 12.81
C VAL A 28 8.77 3.89 12.92
N THR A 29 8.92 5.21 12.86
CA THR A 29 10.23 5.86 12.94
C THR A 29 10.19 7.20 13.66
N ASP A 30 11.26 7.51 14.40
CA ASP A 30 11.54 8.79 15.03
C ASP A 30 12.64 9.59 14.28
N ALA A 31 12.84 9.27 13.00
CA ALA A 31 13.90 9.72 12.09
C ALA A 31 15.26 9.01 12.22
N GLU A 32 15.67 8.60 13.42
CA GLU A 32 16.94 7.88 13.64
C GLU A 32 16.71 6.36 13.65
N LYS A 33 15.67 5.91 14.34
CA LYS A 33 15.34 4.50 14.51
C LYS A 33 14.18 4.13 13.61
N TRP A 34 14.31 2.99 12.95
CA TRP A 34 13.32 2.44 12.05
C TRP A 34 12.87 1.09 12.56
N TYR A 35 11.58 0.98 12.88
CA TYR A 35 10.92 -0.25 13.25
C TYR A 35 9.98 -0.68 12.13
N PHE A 36 9.99 -1.97 11.81
CA PHE A 36 9.01 -2.58 10.92
C PHE A 36 7.91 -3.21 11.76
N MET A 37 6.68 -2.81 11.48
CA MET A 37 5.50 -3.19 12.25
C MET A 37 4.67 -4.19 11.46
N GLU A 38 4.27 -5.25 12.12
CA GLU A 38 3.22 -6.16 11.69
C GLU A 38 2.05 -6.06 12.67
N CYS A 39 0.86 -5.82 12.15
CA CYS A 39 -0.40 -5.84 12.89
C CYS A 39 -1.26 -6.97 12.34
N THR A 40 -1.74 -7.85 13.21
CA THR A 40 -2.70 -8.91 12.83
C THR A 40 -3.89 -8.88 13.77
N LEU A 41 -5.04 -9.33 13.29
CA LEU A 41 -6.20 -9.56 14.13
C LEU A 41 -6.07 -10.93 14.80
N ASP A 42 -6.32 -11.00 16.11
CA ASP A 42 -6.44 -12.26 16.83
C ASP A 42 -7.85 -12.87 16.69
N GLU A 43 -8.09 -14.02 17.33
CA GLU A 43 -9.39 -14.72 17.30
C GLU A 43 -10.54 -13.87 17.86
N GLU A 44 -10.26 -12.87 18.70
CA GLU A 44 -11.23 -11.93 19.27
C GLU A 44 -11.38 -10.65 18.42
N ARG A 45 -10.77 -10.60 17.22
CA ARG A 45 -10.65 -9.42 16.34
C ARG A 45 -9.95 -8.23 17.01
N LYS A 46 -9.11 -8.49 17.99
CA LYS A 46 -8.28 -7.46 18.63
C LYS A 46 -6.96 -7.34 17.87
N PRO A 47 -6.48 -6.12 17.60
CA PRO A 47 -5.21 -5.93 16.92
C PRO A 47 -4.06 -6.31 17.85
N SER A 48 -3.17 -7.16 17.35
CA SER A 48 -1.91 -7.52 17.96
C SER A 48 -0.76 -6.94 17.14
N PHE A 49 0.24 -6.38 17.81
CA PHE A 49 1.34 -5.68 17.17
C PHE A 49 2.66 -6.38 17.44
N LYS A 50 3.46 -6.55 16.39
CA LYS A 50 4.85 -6.99 16.47
C LYS A 50 5.74 -5.92 15.85
N LEU A 51 6.80 -5.58 16.55
CA LEU A 51 7.83 -4.68 16.06
C LEU A 51 9.12 -5.47 15.84
N SER A 52 9.82 -5.17 14.76
CA SER A 52 11.18 -5.65 14.55
C SER A 52 12.15 -5.04 15.57
N GLU A 53 13.37 -5.57 15.62
CA GLU A 53 14.48 -4.81 16.17
C GLU A 53 14.70 -3.53 15.35
N PRO A 54 15.11 -2.41 15.99
CA PRO A 54 15.31 -1.16 15.30
C PRO A 54 16.53 -1.20 14.38
N VAL A 55 16.41 -0.59 13.20
CA VAL A 55 17.56 -0.17 12.39
C VAL A 55 17.85 1.28 12.72
N ILE A 56 19.05 1.56 13.24
CA ILE A 56 19.47 2.89 13.67
C ILE A 56 20.34 3.53 12.59
N VAL A 57 19.79 4.50 11.87
CA VAL A 57 20.50 5.20 10.79
C VAL A 57 21.07 6.50 11.34
N GLU A 58 22.40 6.53 11.51
CA GLU A 58 23.14 7.71 11.95
C GLU A 58 23.98 8.25 10.81
N TYR A 59 24.03 9.58 10.67
CA TYR A 59 24.79 10.24 9.61
C TYR A 59 26.30 10.18 9.89
N ASN A 60 27.10 10.01 8.83
CA ASN A 60 28.56 9.78 8.91
C ASN A 60 29.00 8.48 9.61
N ASP A 61 28.09 7.56 9.93
CA ASP A 61 28.46 6.23 10.41
C ASP A 61 29.12 5.41 9.29
N GLU A 62 30.17 4.65 9.61
CA GLU A 62 30.88 3.80 8.63
C GLU A 62 29.95 2.77 8.00
N ASN A 63 28.94 2.33 8.73
CA ASN A 63 27.93 1.37 8.28
C ASN A 63 26.65 2.04 7.76
N MET A 64 26.60 3.37 7.62
CA MET A 64 25.41 4.11 7.21
C MET A 64 24.83 3.56 5.91
N GLN A 65 25.68 3.29 4.91
CA GLN A 65 25.23 2.77 3.62
C GLN A 65 24.49 1.44 3.79
N ILE A 66 25.05 0.48 4.53
CA ILE A 66 24.45 -0.84 4.77
C ILE A 66 23.11 -0.70 5.49
N LYS A 67 23.02 0.18 6.48
CA LYS A 67 21.79 0.41 7.25
C LYS A 67 20.70 1.08 6.41
N VAL A 68 21.06 2.05 5.57
CA VAL A 68 20.14 2.70 4.63
C VAL A 68 19.65 1.71 3.58
N GLU A 69 20.53 0.89 3.00
CA GLU A 69 20.16 -0.16 2.06
C GLU A 69 19.16 -1.15 2.69
N LYS A 70 19.36 -1.53 3.96
CA LYS A 70 18.42 -2.38 4.69
C LYS A 70 17.04 -1.73 4.83
N VAL A 71 16.97 -0.44 5.18
CA VAL A 71 15.70 0.30 5.31
C VAL A 71 14.99 0.42 3.97
N LEU A 72 15.70 0.85 2.92
CA LEU A 72 15.14 1.01 1.59
C LEU A 72 14.68 -0.33 1.00
N GLY A 73 15.45 -1.41 1.20
CA GLY A 73 15.06 -2.75 0.77
C GLY A 73 13.75 -3.20 1.40
N HIS A 74 13.53 -2.88 2.68
CA HIS A 74 12.28 -3.19 3.36
C HIS A 74 11.11 -2.35 2.86
N ILE A 75 11.34 -1.07 2.54
CA ILE A 75 10.32 -0.20 1.94
C ILE A 75 9.90 -0.72 0.56
N VAL A 76 10.86 -1.12 -0.28
CA VAL A 76 10.57 -1.72 -1.59
C VAL A 76 9.75 -2.99 -1.40
N TRP A 77 10.14 -3.87 -0.48
CA TRP A 77 9.39 -5.09 -0.17
C TRP A 77 7.94 -4.80 0.29
N LEU A 78 7.72 -3.78 1.14
CA LEU A 78 6.37 -3.37 1.55
C LEU A 78 5.52 -2.86 0.39
N LEU A 79 6.12 -2.09 -0.53
CA LEU A 79 5.44 -1.59 -1.72
C LEU A 79 5.06 -2.72 -2.68
N GLU A 80 5.90 -3.75 -2.81
CA GLU A 80 5.59 -4.96 -3.57
C GLU A 80 4.45 -5.74 -2.92
N GLU A 81 4.47 -5.90 -1.59
CA GLU A 81 3.42 -6.59 -0.84
C GLU A 81 2.06 -5.89 -0.99
N ALA A 82 2.02 -4.55 -0.91
CA ALA A 82 0.82 -3.75 -1.05
C ALA A 82 0.17 -3.83 -2.46
N GLN A 83 0.93 -4.28 -3.47
CA GLN A 83 0.45 -4.43 -4.85
C GLN A 83 -0.04 -5.85 -5.15
N LYS A 84 0.10 -6.81 -4.24
CA LYS A 84 -0.39 -8.17 -4.44
C LYS A 84 -1.92 -8.17 -4.42
N PRO A 85 -2.59 -8.85 -5.37
CA PRO A 85 -4.04 -8.98 -5.33
C PRO A 85 -4.45 -9.83 -4.12
N VAL A 86 -5.47 -9.39 -3.38
CA VAL A 86 -5.98 -10.03 -2.15
C VAL A 86 -6.36 -11.50 -2.36
N GLU A 87 -6.73 -11.85 -3.59
CA GLU A 87 -7.14 -13.19 -4.05
C GLU A 87 -5.99 -14.23 -4.11
N ALA A 88 -4.73 -13.80 -4.14
CA ALA A 88 -3.59 -14.72 -4.23
C ALA A 88 -3.24 -15.38 -2.89
N SER A 89 -3.71 -14.81 -1.78
CA SER A 89 -3.41 -15.27 -0.42
C SER A 89 -4.41 -16.30 0.12
N GLN A 90 -5.54 -16.51 -0.57
CA GLN A 90 -6.59 -17.46 -0.19
C GLN A 90 -6.54 -18.81 -0.93
N SER A 91 -5.49 -19.10 -1.70
CA SER A 91 -5.34 -20.39 -2.40
C SER A 91 -4.85 -21.51 -1.46
N GLY A 92 -5.57 -21.73 -0.36
CA GLY A 92 -5.61 -22.96 0.41
C GLY A 92 -7.06 -23.43 0.47
N GLU A 93 -7.37 -24.48 -0.30
CA GLU A 93 -8.65 -25.21 -0.38
C GLU A 93 -9.85 -24.52 -1.06
N GLY A 94 -10.17 -25.01 -2.27
CA GLY A 94 -11.51 -24.93 -2.84
C GLY A 94 -11.68 -23.97 -4.02
N SER A 95 -11.05 -24.26 -5.15
CA SER A 95 -11.30 -23.58 -6.43
C SER A 95 -12.79 -23.59 -6.77
N ARG A 96 -13.45 -22.43 -6.68
CA ARG A 96 -14.72 -22.15 -7.38
C ARG A 96 -14.36 -21.27 -8.57
N GLU A 97 -14.54 -21.80 -9.77
CA GLU A 97 -14.30 -21.11 -11.03
C GLU A 97 -15.18 -19.86 -11.14
N ILE A 98 -14.56 -18.67 -11.21
CA ILE A 98 -15.25 -17.43 -11.57
C ILE A 98 -14.84 -17.07 -12.99
N LYS A 99 -15.77 -17.27 -13.95
CA LYS A 99 -15.62 -16.90 -15.35
C LYS A 99 -15.34 -15.40 -15.50
N ARG A 100 -14.11 -15.07 -15.90
CA ARG A 100 -13.67 -13.71 -16.23
C ARG A 100 -14.39 -13.24 -17.50
N VAL A 101 -15.24 -12.22 -17.38
CA VAL A 101 -15.79 -11.50 -18.53
C VAL A 101 -14.70 -10.60 -19.10
N LYS A 102 -14.28 -10.89 -20.33
CA LYS A 102 -13.29 -10.13 -21.10
C LYS A 102 -13.98 -8.90 -21.70
N SER A 103 -13.80 -7.73 -21.09
CA SER A 103 -14.24 -6.46 -21.69
C SER A 103 -13.27 -6.04 -22.79
N SER A 104 -13.69 -6.24 -24.05
CA SER A 104 -13.04 -5.72 -25.25
C SER A 104 -13.40 -4.24 -25.42
N SER A 105 -12.44 -3.34 -25.23
CA SER A 105 -12.58 -1.94 -25.62
C SER A 105 -12.32 -1.80 -27.13
N ASN A 106 -13.36 -1.52 -27.91
CA ASN A 106 -13.22 -1.07 -29.30
C ASN A 106 -13.00 0.44 -29.30
N LEU A 107 -11.86 0.90 -29.80
CA LEU A 107 -11.58 2.31 -30.10
C LEU A 107 -11.89 2.55 -31.57
N GLU A 108 -13.04 3.16 -31.83
CA GLU A 108 -13.46 3.60 -33.17
C GLU A 108 -13.00 5.05 -33.36
N GLU A 109 -11.87 5.21 -34.05
CA GLU A 109 -11.30 6.51 -34.40
C GLU A 109 -12.10 7.13 -35.56
N LYS A 110 -13.03 8.03 -35.25
CA LYS A 110 -13.68 8.89 -36.25
C LYS A 110 -12.73 10.01 -36.65
N SER A 111 -12.36 10.06 -37.93
CA SER A 111 -11.66 11.19 -38.55
C SER A 111 -12.69 12.14 -39.18
N ASP A 112 -12.80 13.34 -38.62
CA ASP A 112 -13.59 14.45 -39.18
C ASP A 112 -12.85 15.09 -40.36
N THR A 113 -13.47 15.07 -41.54
CA THR A 113 -13.01 15.81 -42.73
C THR A 113 -13.71 17.16 -42.79
N ILE A 114 -12.96 18.24 -42.58
CA ILE A 114 -13.42 19.63 -42.75
C ILE A 114 -13.33 19.99 -44.24
N VAL A 115 -14.48 20.19 -44.88
CA VAL A 115 -14.60 20.83 -46.20
C VAL A 115 -14.71 22.33 -45.97
N LYS A 116 -13.87 23.14 -46.61
CA LYS A 116 -14.05 24.60 -46.67
C LYS A 116 -14.03 25.07 -48.13
N SER A 117 -15.03 25.90 -48.42
CA SER A 117 -15.46 26.45 -49.69
C SER A 117 -14.41 27.23 -50.46
#